data_AF-A0A662B4M6-F1
#
_entry.id   AF-A0A662B4M6-F1
#
_cell.length_a   1.000
_cell.length_b   1.000
_cell.length_c   1.000
_cell.angle_alpha   90.00
_cell.angle_beta   90.00
_cell.angle_gamma   90.00
#
_symmetry.space_group_name_H-M   'P 1'
#
loop_
_entity.id
_entity.type
_entity.pdbx_description
1 polymer ?
#
loop_
_entity_poly.entity_id
_entity_poly.type
_entity_poly.pdbx_seq_one_letter_code
_entity_poly.pdbx_strand_id
1 'polypeptide(L)'
;MRIYRQFHFLSLDIVAGALGSSCLAARLLGANPGWSWWVTLAFTVWLLYMGDHVLDAWKHRKKSEREIHHFIFRNRSLLLYAMGVIAIVDILLIFNFMDQAFLKYALMLAGLVLLFYAMRHLFKKNRVLFIPGEVFVLILYMAGTWLGPIVSREGDFGSPDAMIALIFAAVLLMNLGVISLYDIQLDNRLGIASLAHTLGRNTTRK
;
A
#
# COMPACT_ATOMS: atom_id res chain seq x y z
N MET A 1 -13.18 -19.62 -12.36
CA MET A 1 -13.26 -19.02 -11.01
C MET A 1 -12.04 -19.30 -10.11
N ARG A 2 -11.30 -20.42 -10.25
CA ARG A 2 -10.08 -20.69 -9.44
C ARG A 2 -8.89 -19.74 -9.68
N ILE A 3 -8.64 -19.34 -10.93
CA ILE A 3 -7.48 -18.51 -11.30
C ILE A 3 -7.61 -17.09 -10.74
N TYR A 4 -8.76 -16.41 -10.92
CA TYR A 4 -9.02 -15.09 -10.34
C TYR A 4 -8.80 -15.05 -8.83
N ARG A 5 -9.21 -16.12 -8.13
CA ARG A 5 -9.04 -16.22 -6.68
C ARG A 5 -7.56 -16.34 -6.29
N GLN A 6 -6.76 -17.07 -7.08
CA GLN A 6 -5.31 -17.14 -6.87
C GLN A 6 -4.61 -15.81 -7.15
N PHE A 7 -5.03 -15.06 -8.18
CA PHE A 7 -4.51 -13.72 -8.47
C PHE A 7 -4.76 -12.74 -7.32
N HIS A 8 -5.97 -12.77 -6.76
CA HIS A 8 -6.33 -11.99 -5.59
C HIS A 8 -5.56 -12.43 -4.33
N PHE A 9 -5.43 -13.74 -4.12
CA PHE A 9 -4.66 -14.30 -2.99
C PHE A 9 -3.16 -14.01 -3.08
N LEU A 10 -2.63 -13.84 -4.30
CA LEU A 10 -1.26 -13.40 -4.55
C LEU A 10 -1.13 -11.89 -4.67
N SER A 11 -2.24 -11.16 -4.56
CA SER A 11 -2.29 -9.69 -4.54
C SER A 11 -1.77 -9.02 -5.81
N LEU A 12 -1.86 -9.74 -6.94
CA LEU A 12 -1.40 -9.26 -8.24
C LEU A 12 -2.33 -8.18 -8.82
N ASP A 13 -3.60 -8.20 -8.42
CA ASP A 13 -4.58 -7.14 -8.71
C ASP A 13 -4.16 -5.80 -8.11
N ILE A 14 -3.61 -5.80 -6.90
CA ILE A 14 -3.13 -4.60 -6.22
C ILE A 14 -1.85 -4.08 -6.86
N VAL A 15 -0.95 -4.98 -7.26
CA VAL A 15 0.24 -4.62 -8.04
C VAL A 15 -0.16 -3.97 -9.37
N ALA A 16 -1.11 -4.56 -10.10
CA ALA A 16 -1.63 -3.99 -11.33
C ALA A 16 -2.28 -2.62 -11.12
N GLY A 17 -3.03 -2.45 -10.03
CA GLY A 17 -3.59 -1.16 -9.63
C GLY A 17 -2.50 -0.11 -9.36
N ALA A 18 -1.45 -0.46 -8.62
CA ALA A 18 -0.33 0.44 -8.34
C ALA A 18 0.43 0.85 -9.61
N LEU A 19 0.71 -0.11 -10.51
CA LEU A 19 1.33 0.16 -11.80
C LEU A 19 0.43 1.02 -12.69
N GLY A 20 -0.88 0.77 -12.71
CA GLY A 20 -1.85 1.59 -13.44
C GLY A 20 -1.89 3.03 -12.93
N SER A 21 -1.91 3.22 -11.61
CA SER A 21 -1.85 4.54 -10.98
C SER A 21 -0.55 5.28 -11.29
N SER A 22 0.59 4.58 -11.24
CA SER A 22 1.87 5.16 -11.60
C SER A 22 1.96 5.47 -13.10
N CYS A 23 1.34 4.67 -13.97
CA CYS A 23 1.23 4.93 -15.41
C CYS A 23 0.40 6.18 -15.71
N LEU A 24 -0.72 6.37 -15.00
CA LEU A 24 -1.50 7.60 -15.07
C LEU A 24 -0.63 8.81 -14.71
N ALA A 25 0.11 8.74 -13.60
CA ALA A 25 1.00 9.82 -13.18
C ALA A 25 2.15 10.08 -14.18
N ALA A 26 2.76 9.02 -14.73
CA ALA A 26 3.80 9.12 -15.75
C ALA A 26 3.28 9.82 -17.02
N ARG A 27 2.10 9.43 -17.50
CA ARG A 27 1.49 10.06 -18.68
C ARG A 27 1.06 11.50 -18.41
N LEU A 28 0.53 11.79 -17.23
CA LEU A 28 0.13 13.13 -16.84
C LEU A 28 1.33 14.08 -16.83
N LEU A 29 2.44 13.64 -16.24
CA LEU A 29 3.65 14.46 -16.08
C LEU A 29 4.58 14.42 -17.30
N GLY A 30 4.22 13.68 -18.36
CA GLY A 30 5.11 13.44 -19.50
C GLY A 30 6.44 12.78 -19.11
N ALA A 31 6.46 12.06 -17.98
CA ALA A 31 7.68 11.53 -17.37
C ALA A 31 7.95 10.09 -17.80
N ASN A 32 9.23 9.74 -17.92
CA ASN A 32 9.66 8.38 -18.20
C ASN A 32 10.61 7.87 -17.10
N PRO A 33 10.09 7.22 -16.05
CA PRO A 33 10.90 6.78 -14.91
C PRO A 33 11.80 5.57 -15.18
N GLY A 34 11.85 5.06 -16.42
CA GLY A 34 12.68 3.93 -16.80
C GLY A 34 12.10 2.58 -16.37
N TRP A 35 12.61 1.50 -16.98
CA TRP A 35 12.10 0.14 -16.75
C TRP A 35 12.38 -0.37 -15.32
N SER A 36 13.50 0.04 -14.72
CA SER A 36 13.92 -0.38 -13.37
C SER A 36 12.90 0.08 -12.33
N TRP A 37 12.39 1.32 -12.44
CA TRP A 37 11.33 1.83 -11.57
C TRP A 37 10.07 0.97 -11.60
N TRP A 38 9.58 0.61 -12.79
CA TRP A 38 8.35 -0.18 -12.93
C TRP A 38 8.47 -1.56 -12.27
N VAL A 39 9.62 -2.21 -12.45
CA VAL A 39 9.88 -3.53 -11.87
C VAL A 39 10.00 -3.42 -10.35
N THR A 40 10.76 -2.45 -9.85
CA THR A 40 10.91 -2.21 -8.41
C THR A 40 9.61 -1.83 -7.74
N LEU A 41 8.79 -0.96 -8.35
CA LEU A 41 7.46 -0.63 -7.84
C LEU A 41 6.59 -1.88 -7.72
N ALA A 42 6.59 -2.74 -8.75
CA ALA A 42 5.82 -3.98 -8.74
C ALA A 42 6.27 -4.92 -7.62
N PHE A 43 7.58 -5.13 -7.48
CA PHE A 43 8.15 -6.00 -6.45
C PHE A 43 7.94 -5.46 -5.04
N THR A 44 8.22 -4.18 -4.80
CA THR A 44 8.01 -3.53 -3.51
C THR A 44 6.55 -3.59 -3.07
N VAL A 45 5.59 -3.26 -3.95
CA VAL A 45 4.15 -3.33 -3.62
C VAL A 45 3.73 -4.76 -3.31
N TRP A 46 4.20 -5.72 -4.11
CA TRP A 46 3.91 -7.13 -3.88
C TRP A 46 4.48 -7.62 -2.54
N LEU A 47 5.74 -7.29 -2.22
CA LEU A 47 6.40 -7.68 -0.98
C LEU A 47 5.69 -7.09 0.25
N LEU A 48 5.32 -5.80 0.21
CA LEU A 48 4.63 -5.14 1.31
C LEU A 48 3.28 -5.80 1.59
N TYR A 49 2.48 -6.01 0.55
CA TYR A 49 1.12 -6.50 0.71
C TYR A 49 1.08 -8.01 1.00
N MET A 50 1.95 -8.80 0.36
CA MET A 50 2.11 -10.22 0.70
C MET A 50 2.68 -10.41 2.10
N GLY A 51 3.61 -9.55 2.50
CA GLY A 51 4.16 -9.54 3.85
C GLY A 51 3.11 -9.27 4.90
N ASP A 52 2.23 -8.28 4.69
CA ASP A 52 1.11 -7.99 5.59
C ASP A 52 0.18 -9.20 5.75
N HIS A 53 -0.21 -9.83 4.64
CA HIS A 53 -1.02 -11.05 4.64
C HIS A 53 -0.37 -12.22 5.38
N VAL A 54 0.94 -12.44 5.18
CA VAL A 54 1.67 -13.50 5.88
C VAL A 54 1.77 -13.21 7.39
N LEU A 55 2.04 -11.96 7.77
CA LEU A 55 2.11 -11.53 9.16
C LEU A 55 0.75 -11.66 9.86
N ASP A 56 -0.33 -11.29 9.19
CA ASP A 56 -1.69 -11.38 9.74
C ASP A 56 -2.18 -12.83 9.84
N ALA A 57 -1.88 -13.67 8.85
CA ALA A 57 -2.13 -15.10 8.91
C ALA A 57 -1.41 -15.72 10.12
N TRP A 58 -0.18 -15.31 10.41
CA TRP A 58 0.57 -15.82 11.56
C TRP A 58 -0.01 -15.34 12.90
N LYS A 59 -0.30 -14.04 13.03
CA LYS A 59 -0.87 -13.47 14.26
C LYS A 59 -2.27 -14.01 14.59
N HIS A 60 -3.10 -14.28 13.58
CA HIS A 60 -4.50 -14.68 13.76
C HIS A 60 -4.77 -16.18 13.49
N ARG A 61 -3.73 -17.02 13.59
CA ARG A 61 -3.75 -18.47 13.30
C ARG A 61 -4.90 -19.26 13.96
N LYS A 62 -5.45 -18.79 15.08
CA LYS A 62 -6.52 -19.47 15.84
C LYS A 62 -7.93 -18.87 15.64
N LYS A 63 -8.10 -17.74 14.95
CA LYS A 63 -9.37 -16.98 14.94
C LYS A 63 -9.93 -16.64 13.56
N SER A 64 -9.22 -16.92 12.47
CA SER A 64 -9.63 -16.44 11.15
C SER A 64 -10.05 -17.59 10.23
N GLU A 65 -11.33 -17.56 9.81
CA GLU A 65 -11.94 -18.43 8.80
C GLU A 65 -11.70 -17.93 7.35
N ARG A 66 -10.78 -16.99 7.12
CA ARG A 66 -10.54 -16.43 5.78
C ARG A 66 -9.79 -17.41 4.89
N GLU A 67 -10.32 -17.68 3.68
CA GLU A 67 -9.71 -18.59 2.68
C GLU A 67 -8.24 -18.26 2.34
N ILE A 68 -7.87 -16.98 2.39
CA ILE A 68 -6.49 -16.49 2.19
C ILE A 68 -5.52 -17.10 3.20
N HIS A 69 -5.89 -17.19 4.48
CA HIS A 69 -5.01 -17.73 5.51
C HIS A 69 -4.74 -19.22 5.28
N HIS A 70 -5.75 -19.98 4.85
CA HIS A 70 -5.56 -21.39 4.49
C HIS A 70 -4.61 -21.56 3.30
N PHE A 71 -4.70 -20.69 2.29
CA PHE A 71 -3.79 -20.69 1.16
C PHE A 71 -2.34 -20.38 1.58
N ILE A 72 -2.15 -19.35 2.43
CA ILE A 72 -0.84 -18.96 2.94
C ILE A 72 -0.25 -20.08 3.80
N PHE A 73 -1.01 -20.67 4.73
CA PHE A 73 -0.51 -21.75 5.57
C PHE A 73 -0.10 -22.98 4.77
N ARG A 74 -0.84 -23.31 3.70
CA ARG A 74 -0.54 -24.44 2.81
C ARG A 74 0.72 -24.20 1.99
N ASN A 75 0.97 -22.96 1.55
CA ASN A 75 2.08 -22.63 0.65
C ASN A 75 3.18 -21.77 1.31
N ARG A 76 3.23 -21.72 2.64
CA ARG A 76 4.07 -20.78 3.39
C ARG A 76 5.55 -20.83 2.99
N SER A 77 6.11 -22.01 2.77
CA SER A 77 7.53 -22.18 2.43
C SER A 77 7.82 -21.63 1.04
N LEU A 78 6.93 -21.89 0.08
CA LEU A 78 7.02 -21.35 -1.27
C LEU A 78 6.86 -19.83 -1.29
N LEU A 79 5.89 -19.30 -0.54
CA LEU A 79 5.65 -17.85 -0.45
C LEU A 79 6.83 -17.13 0.22
N LEU A 80 7.35 -17.65 1.33
CA LEU A 80 8.52 -17.07 1.99
C LEU A 80 9.76 -17.14 1.12
N TYR A 81 9.96 -18.24 0.38
CA TYR A 81 11.05 -18.36 -0.58
C TYR A 81 10.90 -17.35 -1.73
N ALA A 82 9.72 -17.26 -2.33
CA ALA A 82 9.43 -16.29 -3.39
C ALA A 82 9.62 -14.84 -2.92
N MET A 83 9.16 -14.50 -1.71
CA MET A 83 9.40 -13.21 -1.08
C MET A 83 10.88 -12.94 -0.87
N GLY A 84 11.65 -13.92 -0.39
CA GLY A 84 13.09 -13.78 -0.21
C GLY A 84 13.81 -13.52 -1.54
N VAL A 85 13.49 -14.30 -2.58
CA VAL A 85 14.07 -14.13 -3.92
C VAL A 85 13.69 -12.77 -4.50
N ILE A 86 12.41 -12.39 -4.48
CA ILE A 86 11.95 -11.11 -5.02
C ILE A 86 12.57 -9.94 -4.25
N ALA A 87 12.69 -10.02 -2.92
CA ALA A 87 13.35 -8.99 -2.14
C ALA A 87 14.83 -8.83 -2.51
N ILE A 88 15.56 -9.94 -2.71
CA ILE A 88 16.97 -9.88 -3.15
C ILE A 88 17.07 -9.25 -4.54
N VAL A 89 16.23 -9.68 -5.49
CA VAL A 89 16.23 -9.12 -6.85
C VAL A 89 15.87 -7.63 -6.82
N ASP A 90 14.88 -7.23 -6.03
CA ASP A 90 14.47 -5.83 -5.90
C ASP A 90 15.60 -4.96 -5.33
N ILE A 91 16.26 -5.43 -4.26
CA ILE A 91 17.45 -4.78 -3.70
C ILE A 91 18.55 -4.63 -4.76
N LEU A 92 18.85 -5.69 -5.51
CA LEU A 92 19.85 -5.64 -6.57
C LEU A 92 19.47 -4.64 -7.67
N LEU A 93 18.19 -4.57 -8.06
CA LEU A 93 17.71 -3.61 -9.05
C LEU A 93 17.87 -2.17 -8.56
N ILE A 94 17.48 -1.90 -7.31
CA ILE A 94 17.60 -0.59 -6.68
C ILE A 94 19.07 -0.15 -6.64
N PHE A 95 19.99 -1.01 -6.19
CA PHE A 95 21.39 -0.61 -6.02
C PHE A 95 22.18 -0.52 -7.34
N ASN A 96 21.82 -1.28 -8.37
CA ASN A 96 22.58 -1.32 -9.63
C ASN A 96 22.00 -0.43 -10.73
N PHE A 97 20.69 -0.21 -10.77
CA PHE A 97 20.01 0.41 -11.92
C PHE A 97 19.19 1.66 -11.58
N MET A 98 19.09 2.03 -10.30
CA MET A 98 18.30 3.18 -9.86
C MET A 98 19.22 4.34 -9.51
N ASP A 99 18.89 5.54 -9.98
CA ASP A 99 19.70 6.73 -9.69
C ASP A 99 19.73 7.06 -8.19
N GLN A 100 20.82 7.69 -7.74
CA GLN A 100 20.98 8.03 -6.32
C GLN A 100 19.87 8.94 -5.77
N ALA A 101 19.28 9.79 -6.61
CA ALA A 101 18.13 10.62 -6.23
C ALA A 101 16.94 9.75 -5.80
N PHE A 102 16.64 8.71 -6.58
CA PHE A 102 15.58 7.77 -6.30
C PHE A 102 15.84 6.93 -5.05
N LEU A 103 17.09 6.52 -4.81
CA LEU A 103 17.47 5.77 -3.60
C LEU A 103 17.17 6.58 -2.34
N LYS A 104 17.48 7.89 -2.34
CA LYS A 104 17.17 8.79 -1.22
C LYS A 104 15.67 8.82 -0.92
N TYR A 105 14.85 8.92 -1.95
CA TYR A 105 13.40 8.92 -1.80
C TYR A 105 12.84 7.56 -1.34
N ALA A 106 13.37 6.46 -1.86
CA ALA A 106 13.01 5.11 -1.44
C ALA A 106 13.33 4.88 0.05
N LEU A 107 14.53 5.31 0.51
CA LEU A 107 14.91 5.26 1.92
C LEU A 107 14.04 6.17 2.79
N MET A 108 13.68 7.36 2.31
CA MET A 108 12.75 8.25 3.00
C MET A 108 11.37 7.61 3.16
N LEU A 109 10.86 6.96 2.11
CA LEU A 109 9.59 6.26 2.14
C LEU A 109 9.63 5.09 3.13
N ALA A 110 10.67 4.26 3.08
CA ALA A 110 10.87 3.16 4.01
C ALA A 110 10.95 3.65 5.46
N GLY A 111 11.67 4.75 5.71
CA GLY A 111 11.74 5.42 7.00
C GLY A 111 10.37 5.90 7.48
N LEU A 112 9.56 6.49 6.60
CA LEU A 112 8.20 6.95 6.91
C LEU A 112 7.28 5.78 7.26
N VAL A 113 7.39 4.65 6.54
CA VAL A 113 6.67 3.40 6.82
C VAL A 113 7.01 2.87 8.21
N LEU A 114 8.30 2.77 8.52
CA LEU A 114 8.78 2.27 9.80
C LEU A 114 8.39 3.21 10.95
N LEU A 115 8.55 4.52 10.78
CA LEU A 115 8.15 5.52 11.76
C LEU A 115 6.66 5.40 12.08
N PHE A 116 5.81 5.29 11.06
CA PHE A 116 4.39 5.14 11.28
C PHE A 116 4.03 3.82 11.97
N TYR A 117 4.63 2.71 11.56
CA TYR A 117 4.39 1.42 12.21
C TYR A 117 4.81 1.47 13.69
N ALA A 118 5.95 2.10 13.99
CA ALA A 118 6.40 2.37 15.35
C ALA A 118 5.40 3.26 16.12
N MET A 119 4.94 4.36 15.51
CA MET A 119 3.94 5.25 16.11
C MET A 119 2.62 4.50 16.39
N ARG A 120 2.16 3.65 15.48
CA ARG A 120 0.94 2.84 15.66
C ARG A 120 1.08 1.85 16.82
N HIS A 121 2.26 1.26 17.02
CA HIS A 121 2.51 0.35 18.15
C HIS A 121 2.72 1.08 19.48
N LEU A 122 3.42 2.23 19.47
CA LEU A 122 3.74 3.01 20.67
C LEU A 122 2.55 3.84 21.18
N PHE A 123 1.73 4.39 20.28
CA PHE A 123 0.62 5.29 20.62
C PHE A 123 -0.76 4.63 20.60
N LYS A 124 -0.84 3.30 20.79
CA LYS A 124 -2.13 2.56 20.90
C LYS A 124 -3.14 3.18 21.87
N LYS A 125 -2.68 4.00 22.83
CA LYS A 125 -3.48 4.58 23.93
C LYS A 125 -3.84 6.06 23.75
N ASN A 126 -3.21 6.80 22.83
CA ASN A 126 -3.40 8.25 22.70
C ASN A 126 -4.42 8.58 21.60
N ARG A 127 -5.62 9.02 22.01
CA ARG A 127 -6.72 9.41 21.09
C ARG A 127 -6.45 10.67 20.24
N VAL A 128 -5.47 11.49 20.62
CA VAL A 128 -5.19 12.79 19.94
C VAL A 128 -4.32 12.61 18.69
N LEU A 129 -3.51 11.56 18.62
CA LEU A 129 -2.66 11.19 17.46
C LEU A 129 -3.30 10.05 16.64
N PHE A 130 -4.61 9.94 16.70
CA PHE A 130 -5.37 8.89 16.04
C PHE A 130 -5.57 9.24 14.56
N ILE A 131 -4.49 9.19 13.79
CA ILE A 131 -4.58 9.22 12.33
C ILE A 131 -5.25 7.92 11.91
N PRO A 132 -6.42 7.97 11.24
CA PRO A 132 -7.05 6.77 10.69
C PRO A 132 -6.04 6.07 9.79
N GLY A 133 -5.84 4.76 9.97
CA GLY A 133 -4.85 4.01 9.19
C GLY A 133 -5.02 4.18 7.68
N GLU A 134 -6.24 4.48 7.24
CA GLU A 134 -6.63 4.75 5.85
C GLU A 134 -5.94 5.99 5.25
N VAL A 135 -5.81 7.09 6.00
CA VAL A 135 -5.11 8.30 5.50
C VAL A 135 -3.62 8.01 5.31
N PHE A 136 -3.05 7.18 6.17
CA PHE A 136 -1.67 6.78 6.03
C PHE A 136 -1.45 5.85 4.83
N VAL A 137 -2.33 4.86 4.65
CA VAL A 137 -2.32 3.99 3.47
C VAL A 137 -2.43 4.83 2.20
N LEU A 138 -3.30 5.85 2.19
CA LEU A 138 -3.41 6.80 1.08
C LEU A 138 -2.09 7.52 0.81
N ILE A 139 -1.45 8.10 1.83
CA ILE A 139 -0.19 8.85 1.67
C ILE A 139 0.91 7.94 1.12
N LEU A 140 1.06 6.73 1.69
CA LEU A 140 2.03 5.75 1.19
C LEU A 140 1.75 5.33 -0.24
N TYR A 141 0.48 5.09 -0.57
CA TYR A 141 0.08 4.68 -1.90
C TYR A 141 0.36 5.79 -2.93
N MET A 142 -0.04 7.02 -2.62
CA MET A 142 0.23 8.18 -3.46
C MET A 142 1.74 8.38 -3.63
N ALA A 143 2.50 8.37 -2.54
CA ALA A 143 3.93 8.54 -2.62
C ALA A 143 4.61 7.39 -3.38
N GLY A 144 4.26 6.13 -3.13
CA GLY A 144 4.82 5.00 -3.84
C GLY A 144 4.53 5.01 -5.35
N THR A 145 3.33 5.43 -5.75
CA THR A 145 2.92 5.39 -7.17
C THR A 145 3.32 6.65 -7.96
N TRP A 146 3.31 7.83 -7.33
CA TRP A 146 3.60 9.11 -8.01
C TRP A 146 5.06 9.53 -7.93
N LEU A 147 5.85 9.02 -7.00
CA LEU A 147 7.22 9.50 -6.78
C LEU A 147 8.13 9.29 -7.99
N GLY A 148 8.09 8.12 -8.64
CA GLY A 148 8.92 7.90 -9.83
C GLY A 148 8.62 8.87 -10.97
N PRO A 149 7.36 9.01 -11.39
CA PRO A 149 6.95 10.03 -12.34
C PRO A 149 7.36 11.46 -11.94
N ILE A 150 7.23 11.83 -10.66
CA ILE A 150 7.59 13.17 -10.18
C ILE A 150 9.10 13.42 -10.26
N VAL A 151 9.92 12.42 -9.96
CA VAL A 151 11.38 12.54 -9.98
C VAL A 151 11.93 12.56 -11.42
N SER A 152 11.22 11.93 -12.36
CA SER A 152 11.69 11.70 -13.74
C SER A 152 11.12 12.67 -14.77
N ARG A 153 10.42 13.71 -14.31
CA ARG A 153 9.80 14.71 -15.19
C ARG A 153 10.82 15.76 -15.62
N GLU A 154 10.66 16.25 -16.85
CA GLU A 154 11.53 17.29 -17.43
C GLU A 154 10.93 18.71 -17.36
N GLY A 155 9.91 18.94 -16.52
CA GLY A 155 9.23 20.24 -16.40
C GLY A 155 8.68 20.57 -15.01
N ASP A 156 8.17 21.80 -14.85
CA ASP A 156 7.61 22.30 -13.59
C ASP A 156 6.26 21.70 -13.24
N PHE A 157 5.92 21.68 -11.94
CA PHE A 157 4.70 21.02 -11.45
C PHE A 157 3.58 22.03 -11.57
N GLY A 158 2.73 21.86 -12.57
CA GLY A 158 1.66 22.80 -12.83
C GLY A 158 0.55 22.71 -11.80
N SER A 159 -0.21 23.79 -11.66
CA SER A 159 -1.49 23.75 -10.94
C SER A 159 -2.48 22.71 -11.49
N PRO A 160 -2.53 22.38 -12.81
CA PRO A 160 -3.40 21.31 -13.31
C PRO A 160 -3.00 19.92 -12.80
N ASP A 161 -1.69 19.62 -12.76
CA ASP A 161 -1.18 18.32 -12.29
C ASP A 161 -1.51 18.11 -10.81
N ALA A 162 -1.34 19.17 -10.01
CA ALA A 162 -1.70 19.18 -8.59
C ALA A 162 -3.19 18.89 -8.38
N MET A 163 -4.05 19.49 -9.21
CA MET A 163 -5.50 19.32 -9.10
C MET A 163 -5.93 17.89 -9.46
N ILE A 164 -5.33 17.30 -10.49
CA ILE A 164 -5.59 15.90 -10.88
C ILE A 164 -5.08 14.95 -9.80
N ALA A 165 -3.89 15.19 -9.24
CA ALA A 165 -3.37 14.42 -8.11
C ALA A 165 -4.30 14.47 -6.89
N LEU A 166 -4.87 15.65 -6.60
CA LEU A 166 -5.81 15.84 -5.50
C LEU A 166 -7.13 15.10 -5.73
N ILE A 167 -7.69 15.19 -6.94
CA ILE A 167 -8.92 14.45 -7.32
C ILE A 167 -8.67 12.94 -7.20
N PHE A 168 -7.53 12.46 -7.71
CA PHE A 168 -7.14 11.07 -7.62
C PHE A 168 -7.00 10.61 -6.15
N ALA A 169 -6.36 11.40 -5.31
CA ALA A 169 -6.25 11.13 -3.88
C ALA A 169 -7.64 11.08 -3.19
N ALA A 170 -8.57 11.96 -3.58
CA ALA A 170 -9.93 11.95 -3.04
C ALA A 170 -10.69 10.67 -3.43
N VAL A 171 -10.56 10.22 -4.69
CA VAL A 171 -11.15 8.95 -5.16
C VAL A 171 -10.59 7.76 -4.39
N LEU A 172 -9.26 7.72 -4.18
CA LEU A 172 -8.63 6.68 -3.37
C LEU A 172 -9.09 6.70 -1.92
N LEU A 173 -9.24 7.89 -1.32
CA LEU A 173 -9.76 8.03 0.04
C LEU A 173 -11.21 7.53 0.15
N MET A 174 -12.05 7.82 -0.84
CA MET A 174 -13.41 7.28 -0.91
C MET A 174 -13.40 5.75 -1.02
N ASN A 175 -12.53 5.19 -1.85
CA ASN A 175 -12.39 3.74 -2.00
C ASN A 175 -11.99 3.08 -0.66
N LEU A 176 -10.98 3.64 0.02
CA LEU A 176 -10.57 3.17 1.35
C LEU A 176 -11.70 3.30 2.38
N GLY A 177 -12.46 4.40 2.34
CA GLY A 177 -13.63 4.60 3.19
C GLY A 177 -14.73 3.55 2.95
N VAL A 178 -14.98 3.16 1.70
CA VAL A 178 -15.94 2.08 1.38
C VAL A 178 -15.44 0.74 1.93
N ILE A 179 -14.16 0.41 1.75
CA ILE A 179 -13.56 -0.82 2.31
C ILE A 179 -13.71 -0.83 3.84
N SER A 180 -13.38 0.29 4.49
CA SER A 180 -13.53 0.49 5.92
C SER A 180 -14.97 0.33 6.43
N LEU A 181 -15.97 0.75 5.64
CA LEU A 181 -17.39 0.55 5.94
C LEU A 181 -17.82 -0.91 5.84
N TYR A 182 -17.29 -1.67 4.87
CA TYR A 182 -17.57 -3.11 4.75
C TYR A 182 -16.93 -3.92 5.87
N ASP A 183 -15.74 -3.54 6.32
CA ASP A 183 -15.02 -4.22 7.40
C ASP A 183 -15.44 -3.76 8.82
N ILE A 184 -16.36 -2.79 8.96
CA ILE A 184 -16.79 -2.22 10.26
C ILE A 184 -17.24 -3.29 11.27
N GLN A 185 -17.90 -4.36 10.81
CA GLN A 185 -18.39 -5.43 11.68
C GLN A 185 -17.25 -6.33 12.18
N LEU A 186 -16.17 -6.45 11.40
CA LEU A 186 -14.97 -7.18 11.77
C LEU A 186 -14.05 -6.33 12.64
N ASP A 187 -13.91 -5.05 12.30
CA ASP A 187 -13.12 -4.06 13.05
C ASP A 187 -13.71 -3.83 14.45
N ASN A 188 -15.04 -3.79 14.58
CA ASN A 188 -15.72 -3.73 15.89
C ASN A 188 -15.44 -4.99 16.74
N ARG A 189 -15.25 -6.16 16.12
CA ARG A 189 -14.87 -7.39 16.85
C ARG A 189 -13.38 -7.44 17.21
N LEU A 190 -12.53 -6.72 16.49
CA LEU A 190 -11.06 -6.70 16.67
C LEU A 190 -10.53 -5.45 17.39
N GLY A 191 -11.39 -4.46 17.65
CA GLY A 191 -11.01 -3.20 18.32
C GLY A 191 -10.16 -2.28 17.45
N ILE A 192 -10.32 -2.37 16.12
CA ILE A 192 -9.52 -1.60 15.16
C ILE A 192 -10.17 -0.25 14.88
N ALA A 193 -9.32 0.76 14.84
CA ALA A 193 -9.61 2.15 14.52
C ALA A 193 -9.87 2.36 13.02
N SER A 194 -11.08 2.78 12.62
CA SER A 194 -11.40 3.09 11.22
C SER A 194 -12.09 4.46 11.04
N LEU A 195 -12.01 5.07 9.85
CA LEU A 195 -12.75 6.32 9.56
C LEU A 195 -14.25 6.11 9.73
N ALA A 196 -14.75 4.95 9.36
CA ALA A 196 -16.16 4.61 9.47
C ALA A 196 -16.63 4.61 10.94
N HIS A 197 -15.78 4.24 11.90
CA HIS A 197 -16.10 4.38 13.33
C HIS A 197 -16.14 5.85 13.78
N THR A 198 -15.25 6.70 13.24
CA THR A 198 -15.11 8.11 13.66
C THR A 198 -16.21 8.99 13.06
N LEU A 199 -16.56 8.76 11.79
CA LEU A 199 -17.61 9.48 11.06
C LEU A 199 -19.00 8.89 11.32
N GLY A 200 -19.13 7.55 11.34
CA GLY A 200 -20.41 6.87 11.56
C GLY A 200 -21.04 7.21 12.90
N ARG A 201 -20.24 7.31 13.98
CA ARG A 201 -20.75 7.58 15.34
C ARG A 201 -21.35 8.99 15.51
N ASN A 202 -20.98 9.94 14.64
CA ASN A 202 -21.48 11.31 14.69
C ASN A 202 -22.69 11.55 13.76
N THR A 203 -22.89 10.71 12.74
CA THR A 203 -24.00 10.88 11.78
C THR A 203 -25.24 10.06 12.13
N THR A 204 -25.13 8.93 12.84
CA THR A 204 -26.31 8.15 13.30
C THR A 204 -26.93 8.64 14.62
N ARG A 205 -26.48 9.78 15.15
CA ARG A 205 -27.01 10.39 16.39
C ARG A 205 -27.75 11.71 16.15
N LYS A 206 -28.16 11.98 14.91
CA LYS A 206 -29.13 13.02 14.57
C LYS A 206 -30.25 12.45 13.74
#